data_AF-A0A357Z8X6-F1
#
_entry.id   AF-A0A357Z8X6-F1
#
_cell.length_a   1.000
_cell.length_b   1.000
_cell.length_c   1.000
_cell.angle_alpha   90.00
_cell.angle_beta   90.00
_cell.angle_gamma   90.00
#
_symmetry.space_group_name_H-M   'P 1'
#
loop_
_entity.id
_entity.type
_entity.pdbx_description
1 polymer ?
#
loop_
_entity_poly.entity_id
_entity_poly.type
_entity_poly.pdbx_seq_one_letter_code
_entity_poly.pdbx_strand_id
1 'polypeptide(L)'
;MKTLTKELQSAITPSLALELIKDGNKRFVSNLKINRNLLQQANETSDGQHPFAVILSCIDSRTSAELIFDQGLGDVFSVRIAGNIVNEDILGSMEFGCKVAGAKIIVVLGHTKCG
;
A
#
# COMPACT_ATOMS: atom_id res chain seq x y z
N MET A 1 -6.40 11.56 -6.91
CA MET A 1 -7.09 10.25 -6.93
C MET A 1 -8.14 10.28 -5.84
N LYS A 2 -9.33 9.73 -6.09
CA LYS A 2 -10.37 9.63 -5.04
C LYS A 2 -9.96 8.54 -4.05
N THR A 3 -10.27 8.75 -2.78
CA THR A 3 -10.11 7.74 -1.72
C THR A 3 -10.88 6.47 -2.10
N LEU A 4 -10.28 5.30 -1.85
CA LEU A 4 -10.90 4.03 -2.19
C LEU A 4 -12.12 3.75 -1.30
N THR A 5 -13.25 3.51 -1.95
CA THR A 5 -14.44 2.96 -1.31
C THR A 5 -14.44 1.44 -1.41
N LYS A 6 -15.32 0.77 -0.65
CA LYS A 6 -15.49 -0.68 -0.70
C LYS A 6 -15.85 -1.18 -2.09
N GLU A 7 -16.70 -0.45 -2.81
CA GLU A 7 -17.14 -0.78 -4.17
C GLU A 7 -15.97 -0.70 -5.15
N LEU A 8 -15.19 0.38 -5.07
CA LEU A 8 -13.99 0.54 -5.90
C LEU A 8 -12.98 -0.57 -5.62
N GLN A 9 -12.68 -0.86 -4.36
CA GLN A 9 -11.76 -1.94 -3.98
C GLN A 9 -12.28 -3.31 -4.47
N SER A 10 -13.58 -3.57 -4.38
CA SER A 10 -14.18 -4.84 -4.82
C SER A 10 -14.06 -5.05 -6.33
N ALA A 11 -14.03 -3.99 -7.11
CA ALA A 11 -13.79 -4.04 -8.56
C ALA A 11 -12.31 -4.24 -8.94
N ILE A 12 -11.37 -4.08 -7.99
CA ILE A 12 -9.94 -4.29 -8.24
C ILE A 12 -9.63 -5.79 -8.28
N THR A 13 -9.11 -6.25 -9.41
CA THR A 13 -8.53 -7.58 -9.55
C THR A 13 -7.07 -7.58 -9.09
N PRO A 14 -6.49 -8.74 -8.74
CA PRO A 14 -5.06 -8.83 -8.40
C PRO A 14 -4.14 -8.25 -9.48
N SER A 15 -4.44 -8.49 -10.76
CA SER A 15 -3.68 -7.93 -11.87
C SER A 15 -3.78 -6.40 -11.93
N LEU A 16 -4.98 -5.85 -11.73
CA LEU A 16 -5.16 -4.39 -11.68
C LEU A 16 -4.45 -3.77 -10.47
N ALA A 17 -4.51 -4.42 -9.30
CA ALA A 17 -3.77 -3.99 -8.12
C ALA A 17 -2.26 -3.90 -8.39
N LEU A 18 -1.69 -4.90 -9.08
CA LEU A 18 -0.28 -4.87 -9.46
C LEU A 18 0.04 -3.71 -10.41
N GLU A 19 -0.81 -3.45 -11.39
CA GLU A 19 -0.62 -2.31 -12.31
C GLU A 19 -0.74 -0.96 -11.59
N LEU A 20 -1.65 -0.81 -10.62
CA LEU A 20 -1.75 0.41 -9.79
C LEU A 20 -0.45 0.68 -9.02
N ILE A 21 0.17 -0.35 -8.45
CA ILE A 21 1.48 -0.26 -7.78
C ILE A 21 2.58 0.13 -8.77
N LYS A 22 2.67 -0.55 -9.92
CA LYS A 22 3.68 -0.26 -10.96
C LYS A 22 3.54 1.16 -11.50
N ASP A 23 2.34 1.60 -11.84
CA ASP A 23 2.08 2.93 -12.37
C ASP A 23 2.38 4.02 -11.35
N GLY A 24 2.08 3.73 -10.07
CA GLY A 24 2.54 4.51 -8.94
C GLY A 24 4.06 4.71 -8.91
N ASN A 25 4.81 3.62 -9.03
CA ASN A 25 6.27 3.70 -9.07
C ASN A 25 6.79 4.42 -10.31
N LYS A 26 6.19 4.20 -11.48
CA LYS A 26 6.54 4.93 -12.72
C LYS A 26 6.40 6.43 -12.51
N ARG A 27 5.32 6.90 -11.86
CA ARG A 27 5.15 8.32 -11.54
C ARG A 27 6.28 8.82 -10.64
N PHE A 28 6.55 8.12 -9.54
CA PHE A 28 7.64 8.48 -8.62
C PHE A 28 8.99 8.59 -9.34
N VAL A 29 9.37 7.59 -10.14
CA VAL A 29 10.63 7.57 -10.91
C VAL A 29 10.70 8.69 -11.94
N SER A 30 9.56 9.06 -12.55
CA SER A 30 9.46 10.19 -13.47
C SER A 30 9.35 11.56 -12.79
N ASN A 31 9.50 11.65 -11.47
CA ASN A 31 9.30 12.86 -10.67
C ASN A 31 7.90 13.48 -10.86
N LEU A 32 6.91 12.62 -11.09
CA LEU A 32 5.49 12.95 -11.17
C LEU A 32 4.79 12.44 -9.90
N LYS A 33 3.65 13.05 -9.57
CA LYS A 33 2.81 12.60 -8.47
C LYS A 33 1.34 12.91 -8.75
N ILE A 34 0.45 12.09 -8.23
CA ILE A 34 -0.97 12.42 -8.23
C ILE A 34 -1.20 13.57 -7.24
N ASN A 35 -1.93 14.59 -7.67
CA ASN A 35 -2.44 15.60 -6.75
C ASN A 35 -3.47 14.96 -5.79
N ARG A 36 -3.18 15.00 -4.49
CA ARG A 36 -4.00 14.43 -3.42
C ARG A 36 -4.13 15.43 -2.29
N ASN A 37 -5.31 15.49 -1.69
CA ASN A 37 -5.54 16.21 -0.44
C ASN A 37 -5.53 15.20 0.72
N LEU A 38 -4.37 15.04 1.37
CA LEU A 38 -4.20 14.02 2.41
C LEU A 38 -5.10 14.25 3.62
N LEU A 39 -5.36 15.51 4.00
CA LEU A 39 -6.29 15.80 5.11
C LEU A 39 -7.71 15.35 4.77
N GLN A 40 -8.14 15.58 3.53
CA GLN A 40 -9.43 15.09 3.06
C GLN A 40 -9.46 13.55 3.04
N GLN A 41 -8.42 12.88 2.55
CA GLN A 41 -8.38 11.41 2.57
C GLN A 41 -8.42 10.86 4.00
N ALA A 42 -7.70 11.48 4.94
CA ALA A 42 -7.74 11.10 6.35
C ALA A 42 -9.17 11.15 6.89
N ASN A 43 -9.90 12.24 6.62
CA ASN A 43 -11.30 12.39 7.01
C ASN A 43 -12.21 11.38 6.30
N GLU A 44 -12.01 11.11 5.01
CA GLU A 44 -12.81 10.14 4.25
C GLU A 44 -12.57 8.70 4.70
N THR A 45 -11.42 8.41 5.32
CA THR A 45 -11.07 7.08 5.84
C THR A 45 -11.30 6.90 7.35
N SER A 46 -11.86 7.91 8.04
CA SER A 46 -11.99 7.87 9.51
C SER A 46 -12.88 6.73 10.00
N ASP A 47 -13.94 6.44 9.24
CA ASP A 47 -14.96 5.46 9.60
C ASP A 47 -14.68 4.07 9.00
N GLY A 48 -13.66 3.97 8.14
CA GLY A 48 -13.29 2.73 7.47
C GLY A 48 -12.26 2.95 6.37
N GLN A 49 -11.54 1.87 6.04
CA GLN A 49 -10.53 1.86 4.99
C GLN A 49 -10.69 0.63 4.12
N HIS A 50 -10.34 0.78 2.84
CA HIS A 50 -10.42 -0.29 1.85
C HIS A 50 -9.12 -0.44 1.05
N PRO A 51 -7.99 -0.75 1.70
CA PRO A 51 -6.71 -0.86 1.01
C PRO A 51 -6.72 -1.98 -0.02
N PHE A 52 -6.18 -1.74 -1.21
CA PHE A 52 -6.18 -2.74 -2.27
C PHE A 52 -4.96 -3.67 -2.23
N ALA A 53 -3.93 -3.33 -1.46
CA ALA A 53 -2.71 -4.11 -1.31
C ALA A 53 -2.17 -4.08 0.13
N VAL A 54 -1.47 -5.14 0.52
CA VAL A 54 -0.58 -5.19 1.68
C VAL A 54 0.86 -5.16 1.19
N ILE A 55 1.70 -4.31 1.75
CA ILE A 55 3.10 -4.17 1.37
C ILE A 55 3.97 -4.47 2.58
N LEU A 56 4.68 -5.60 2.56
CA LEU A 56 5.72 -5.95 3.52
C LEU A 56 7.04 -5.36 3.04
N SER A 57 7.58 -4.37 3.75
CA SER A 57 8.80 -3.65 3.37
C SER A 57 9.76 -3.45 4.55
N CYS A 58 10.95 -2.92 4.24
CA CYS A 58 11.95 -2.63 5.26
C CYS A 58 11.59 -1.35 6.06
N ILE A 59 12.06 -1.26 7.31
CA ILE A 59 12.02 0.00 8.09
C ILE A 59 12.96 1.08 7.55
N ASP A 60 13.79 0.75 6.55
CA ASP A 60 14.73 1.69 5.94
C ASP A 60 14.03 2.99 5.52
N SER A 61 14.49 4.12 6.07
CA SER A 61 13.86 5.43 5.93
C SER A 61 13.80 5.95 4.49
N ARG A 62 14.53 5.33 3.56
CA ARG A 62 14.59 5.69 2.14
C ARG A 62 13.55 4.96 1.28
N THR A 63 12.78 4.03 1.87
CA THR A 63 11.93 3.07 1.14
C THR A 63 10.45 3.11 1.54
N SER A 64 9.95 4.28 1.95
CA SER A 64 8.53 4.45 2.31
C SER A 64 7.60 4.05 1.14
N ALA A 65 6.82 2.99 1.34
CA ALA A 65 6.04 2.34 0.30
C ALA A 65 5.02 3.28 -0.36
N GLU A 66 4.31 4.07 0.45
CA GLU A 66 3.31 5.05 0.02
C GLU A 66 3.92 6.12 -0.88
N LEU A 67 5.17 6.53 -0.61
CA LEU A 67 5.86 7.54 -1.40
C LEU A 67 6.38 6.96 -2.72
N ILE A 68 7.12 5.85 -2.66
CA ILE A 68 7.76 5.27 -3.85
C ILE A 68 6.76 4.64 -4.82
N PHE A 69 5.57 4.29 -4.34
CA PHE A 69 4.45 3.84 -5.16
C PHE A 69 3.40 4.92 -5.38
N ASP A 70 3.64 6.17 -4.98
CA ASP A 70 2.69 7.28 -5.13
C ASP A 70 1.25 6.88 -4.76
N GLN A 71 1.07 6.35 -3.55
CA GLN A 71 -0.19 5.97 -2.91
C GLN A 71 -0.57 6.97 -1.81
N GLY A 72 -1.87 7.07 -1.49
CA GLY A 72 -2.42 7.95 -0.46
C GLY A 72 -2.85 7.20 0.79
N LEU A 73 -3.54 7.92 1.68
CA LEU A 73 -4.10 7.33 2.90
C LEU A 73 -5.26 6.39 2.55
N GLY A 74 -5.27 5.21 3.16
CA GLY A 74 -6.27 4.16 2.92
C GLY A 74 -6.08 3.35 1.64
N ASP A 75 -5.07 3.66 0.82
CA ASP A 75 -4.81 2.95 -0.44
C ASP A 75 -4.11 1.59 -0.20
N VAL A 76 -3.16 1.52 0.75
CA VAL A 76 -2.36 0.31 1.04
C VAL A 76 -2.19 0.10 2.55
N PHE A 77 -2.05 -1.16 2.97
CA PHE A 77 -1.46 -1.49 4.28
C PHE A 77 0.06 -1.54 4.15
N SER A 78 0.76 -0.76 4.95
CA SER A 78 2.23 -0.68 4.95
C SER A 78 2.78 -1.38 6.20
N VAL A 79 3.31 -2.59 6.02
CA VAL A 79 3.91 -3.39 7.08
C VAL A 79 5.43 -3.26 6.98
N ARG A 80 6.07 -2.71 8.03
CA ARG A 80 7.50 -2.35 7.97
C ARG A 80 8.29 -3.01 9.08
N ILE A 81 9.29 -3.80 8.72
CA ILE A 81 10.20 -4.50 9.65
C ILE A 81 11.60 -4.57 9.07
N ALA A 82 12.65 -4.52 9.89
CA ALA A 82 14.03 -4.59 9.41
C ALA A 82 14.24 -5.87 8.57
N GLY A 83 14.73 -5.69 7.34
CA GLY A 83 14.94 -6.80 6.40
C GLY A 83 13.66 -7.45 5.86
N ASN A 84 12.48 -6.83 6.03
CA ASN A 84 11.20 -7.32 5.53
C ASN A 84 10.94 -8.82 5.84
N ILE A 85 11.38 -9.25 7.03
CA ILE A 85 11.17 -10.61 7.56
C ILE A 85 9.73 -10.81 8.04
N VAL A 86 9.32 -12.05 8.29
CA VAL A 86 7.97 -12.35 8.80
C VAL A 86 8.09 -13.05 10.15
N ASN A 87 7.28 -12.62 11.11
CA ASN A 87 6.95 -13.34 12.34
C ASN A 87 5.44 -13.57 12.40
N GLU A 88 4.94 -14.21 13.46
CA GLU A 88 3.51 -14.54 13.59
C GLU A 88 2.62 -13.29 13.62
N ASP A 89 3.04 -12.21 14.30
CA ASP A 89 2.29 -10.95 14.34
C ASP A 89 2.15 -10.28 12.96
N ILE A 90 3.24 -10.30 12.19
CA ILE A 90 3.28 -9.78 10.81
C ILE A 90 2.39 -10.63 9.91
N LEU A 91 2.49 -11.95 10.01
CA LEU A 91 1.67 -12.86 9.24
C LEU A 91 0.18 -12.64 9.53
N GLY A 92 -0.19 -12.55 10.81
CA GLY A 92 -1.56 -12.26 11.22
C GLY A 92 -2.07 -10.91 10.70
N SER A 93 -1.21 -9.90 10.67
CA SER A 93 -1.53 -8.58 10.08
C SER A 93 -1.79 -8.67 8.57
N MET A 94 -1.00 -9.47 7.85
CA MET A 94 -1.18 -9.71 6.41
C MET A 94 -2.44 -10.52 6.12
N GLU A 95 -2.71 -11.56 6.92
CA GLU A 95 -3.94 -12.35 6.85
C GLU A 95 -5.18 -11.49 7.09
N PHE A 96 -5.14 -10.59 8.08
CA PHE A 96 -6.19 -9.60 8.29
C PHE A 96 -6.38 -8.71 7.06
N GLY A 97 -5.28 -8.17 6.53
CA GLY A 97 -5.29 -7.31 5.34
C GLY A 97 -5.97 -7.96 4.13
N CYS A 98 -5.71 -9.25 3.90
CA CYS A 98 -6.33 -10.01 2.81
C CYS A 98 -7.75 -10.49 3.15
N LYS A 99 -7.93 -11.21 4.26
CA LYS A 99 -9.16 -11.94 4.57
C LYS A 99 -10.28 -11.05 5.09
N VAL A 100 -9.94 -10.05 5.91
CA VAL A 100 -10.91 -9.18 6.58
C VAL A 100 -11.06 -7.85 5.83
N ALA A 101 -9.95 -7.18 5.54
CA ALA A 101 -9.97 -5.87 4.90
C ALA A 101 -10.11 -5.94 3.35
N GLY A 102 -9.85 -7.10 2.74
CA GLY A 102 -10.15 -7.36 1.33
C GLY A 102 -9.07 -6.93 0.34
N ALA A 103 -7.83 -6.72 0.80
CA ALA A 103 -6.69 -6.45 -0.08
C ALA A 103 -6.48 -7.58 -1.10
N LYS A 104 -6.10 -7.21 -2.32
CA LYS A 104 -6.08 -8.11 -3.49
C LYS A 104 -4.72 -8.77 -3.72
N ILE A 105 -3.66 -8.12 -3.26
CA ILE A 105 -2.28 -8.61 -3.40
C ILE A 105 -1.47 -8.35 -2.14
N ILE A 106 -0.44 -9.16 -1.96
CA ILE A 106 0.67 -8.92 -1.06
C ILE A 106 1.90 -8.60 -1.91
N VAL A 107 2.58 -7.51 -1.59
CA VAL A 107 3.87 -7.13 -2.18
C VAL A 107 4.95 -7.29 -1.13
N VAL A 108 5.92 -8.17 -1.38
CA VAL A 108 7.15 -8.25 -0.57
C VAL A 108 8.20 -7.36 -1.23
N LEU A 109 8.54 -6.25 -0.57
CA LEU A 109 9.39 -5.20 -1.10
C LEU A 109 10.76 -5.21 -0.40
N GLY A 110 11.75 -5.79 -1.09
CA GLY A 110 13.16 -5.63 -0.75
C GLY A 110 13.76 -4.34 -1.32
N HIS A 111 15.00 -4.04 -0.92
CA HIS A 111 15.78 -2.94 -1.49
C HIS A 111 17.27 -3.26 -1.48
N THR A 112 18.03 -2.55 -2.32
CA THR A 112 19.49 -2.64 -2.31
C THR A 112 20.08 -1.95 -1.07
N LYS A 113 21.27 -2.40 -0.64
CA LYS A 113 21.99 -1.86 0.53
C LYS A 113 21.14 -1.88 1.81
N CYS A 114 20.51 -3.02 2.09
CA CYS A 114 19.77 -3.28 3.33
C CYS A 114 20.73 -3.78 4.41
N GLY A 115 20.94 -2.96 5.46
CA GLY A 115 21.93 -3.21 6.51
C GLY A 115 23.31 -2.76 6.10
#